data_AF-A0A3D8I0B3-F1
#
_entry.id   AF-A0A3D8I0B3-F1
#
_cell.length_a   1.000
_cell.length_b   1.000
_cell.length_c   1.000
_cell.angle_alpha   90.00
_cell.angle_beta   90.00
_cell.angle_gamma   90.00
#
_symmetry.space_group_name_H-M   'P 1'
#
loop_
_entity.id
_entity.type
_entity.pdbx_description
1 polymer ?
#
loop_
_entity_poly.entity_id
_entity_poly.type
_entity_poly.pdbx_seq_one_letter_code
_entity_poly.pdbx_strand_id
1 'polypeptide(L)'
;MLFGGGDLYCYKFDKKTKEYFKKEKYRRFVFKNIGYIIPVVYGDYDLAKKWYHTKAKCLQPFMYVQFYEKYISQPLKTQGDIVNIQVGNSATDTNHHIDCFDILANFDNINIYAPLSYGDKKYADSIKKYRNS
;
A
#
# COMPACT_ATOMS: atom_id res chain seq x y z
N MET A 1 1.11 19.86 0.93
CA MET A 1 1.91 18.85 1.66
C MET A 1 1.54 17.48 1.10
N LEU A 2 2.54 16.63 0.86
CA LEU A 2 2.32 15.24 0.44
C LEU A 2 1.99 14.43 1.70
N PHE A 3 0.87 13.70 1.67
CA PHE A 3 0.45 12.84 2.78
C PHE A 3 0.24 11.43 2.24
N GLY A 4 0.83 10.45 2.93
CA GLY A 4 0.62 9.05 2.64
C GLY A 4 -0.32 8.40 3.64
N GLY A 5 -0.59 7.11 3.40
CA GLY A 5 -1.42 6.31 4.29
C GLY A 5 -0.94 6.31 5.74
N GLY A 6 0.37 6.25 5.99
CA GLY A 6 0.92 6.21 7.36
C GLY A 6 0.40 7.34 8.26
N ASP A 7 0.42 8.59 7.79
CA ASP A 7 -0.02 9.75 8.58
C ASP A 7 -1.51 9.75 8.92
N LEU A 8 -2.30 9.09 8.08
CA LEU A 8 -3.75 9.03 8.15
C LEU A 8 -4.19 7.79 8.98
N TYR A 9 -3.63 6.62 8.68
CA TYR A 9 -4.00 5.35 9.29
C TYR A 9 -3.49 5.17 10.74
N CYS A 10 -2.57 6.01 11.24
CA CYS A 10 -2.20 6.05 12.66
C CYS A 10 -3.40 6.09 13.60
N TYR A 11 -4.50 6.74 13.21
CA TYR A 11 -5.72 6.77 14.03
C TYR A 11 -6.31 5.36 14.32
N LYS A 12 -6.13 4.41 13.39
CA LYS A 12 -6.63 3.04 13.52
C LYS A 12 -5.65 2.08 14.18
N PHE A 13 -4.34 2.23 13.90
CA PHE A 13 -3.37 1.17 14.21
C PHE A 13 -2.36 1.55 15.30
N ASP A 14 -2.18 2.82 15.64
CA ASP A 14 -1.22 3.20 16.68
C ASP A 14 -1.77 2.94 18.08
N LYS A 15 -0.91 2.42 18.97
CA LYS A 15 -1.21 2.36 20.39
C LYS A 15 -1.38 3.78 20.93
N LYS A 16 -2.48 4.04 21.65
CA LYS A 16 -2.85 5.36 22.19
C LYS A 16 -1.98 5.77 23.40
N THR A 17 -0.70 5.95 23.16
CA THR A 17 0.29 6.39 24.16
C THR A 17 0.26 7.92 24.33
N LYS A 18 0.94 8.44 25.37
CA LYS A 18 1.10 9.89 25.56
C LYS A 18 1.76 10.58 24.35
N GLU A 19 2.70 9.89 23.72
CA GLU A 19 3.39 10.39 22.53
C GLU A 19 2.45 10.47 21.31
N TYR A 20 1.59 9.45 21.13
CA TYR A 20 0.54 9.46 20.12
C TYR A 20 -0.35 10.70 20.25
N PHE A 21 -0.86 11.00 21.45
CA PHE A 21 -1.73 12.16 21.66
C PHE A 21 -1.03 13.49 21.40
N LYS A 22 0.27 13.61 21.74
CA LYS A 22 1.07 14.79 21.38
C LYS A 22 1.14 14.95 19.86
N LYS A 23 1.54 13.90 19.14
CA LYS A 23 1.62 13.90 17.67
C LYS A 23 0.27 14.20 17.02
N GLU A 24 -0.81 13.63 17.54
CA GLU A 24 -2.18 13.83 17.04
C GLU A 24 -2.65 15.29 17.20
N LYS A 25 -2.28 15.95 18.31
CA LYS A 25 -2.58 17.38 18.49
C LYS A 25 -1.92 18.23 17.41
N TYR A 26 -0.65 17.95 17.08
CA TYR A 26 0.05 18.66 16.00
C TYR A 26 -0.57 18.35 14.63
N ARG A 27 -0.90 17.07 14.34
CA ARG A 27 -1.58 16.70 13.09
C ARG A 27 -2.89 17.45 12.91
N ARG A 28 -3.76 17.48 13.93
CA ARG A 28 -5.03 18.23 13.89
C ARG A 28 -4.83 19.71 13.62
N PHE A 29 -3.84 20.33 14.27
CA PHE A 29 -3.49 21.71 14.02
C PHE A 29 -3.05 21.92 12.56
N VAL A 30 -2.18 21.07 12.04
CA VAL A 30 -1.69 21.13 10.67
C VAL A 30 -2.84 20.97 9.66
N PHE A 31 -3.61 19.89 9.74
CA PHE A 31 -4.72 19.63 8.81
C PHE A 31 -5.82 20.70 8.81
N LYS A 32 -6.02 21.41 9.93
CA LYS A 32 -6.98 22.51 10.00
C LYS A 32 -6.50 23.78 9.28
N ASN A 33 -5.18 23.98 9.18
CA ASN A 33 -4.58 25.22 8.68
C ASN A 33 -3.92 25.10 7.29
N ILE A 34 -3.80 23.91 6.72
CA ILE A 34 -3.28 23.74 5.36
C ILE A 34 -4.32 24.18 4.32
N GLY A 35 -3.88 24.92 3.30
CA GLY A 35 -4.73 25.34 2.19
C GLY A 35 -4.90 24.29 1.08
N TYR A 36 -3.92 23.40 0.88
CA TYR A 36 -3.91 22.41 -0.20
C TYR A 36 -3.30 21.07 0.21
N ILE A 37 -3.96 19.98 -0.18
CA ILE A 37 -3.48 18.61 -0.03
C ILE A 37 -3.23 18.02 -1.42
N ILE A 38 -2.05 17.43 -1.60
CA ILE A 38 -1.71 16.62 -2.77
C ILE A 38 -1.67 15.17 -2.26
N PRO A 39 -2.75 14.39 -2.41
CA PRO A 39 -2.78 13.04 -1.88
C PRO A 39 -2.01 12.08 -2.80
N VAL A 40 -1.61 10.92 -2.27
CA VAL A 40 -1.01 9.84 -3.08
C VAL A 40 -2.10 9.14 -3.91
N VAL A 41 -3.26 8.91 -3.31
CA VAL A 41 -4.51 8.49 -3.96
C VAL A 41 -5.69 9.29 -3.40
N TYR A 42 -6.76 9.48 -4.16
CA TYR A 42 -7.91 10.29 -3.70
C TYR A 42 -8.48 9.84 -2.34
N GLY A 43 -8.46 8.53 -2.05
CA GLY A 43 -8.91 7.99 -0.77
C GLY A 43 -8.18 8.57 0.45
N ASP A 44 -6.90 8.94 0.33
CA ASP A 44 -6.15 9.57 1.44
C ASP A 44 -6.74 10.93 1.81
N TYR A 45 -7.18 11.70 0.81
CA TYR A 45 -7.84 12.97 1.06
C TYR A 45 -9.21 12.81 1.72
N ASP A 46 -9.97 11.78 1.35
CA ASP A 46 -11.26 11.47 1.99
C ASP A 46 -11.07 11.11 3.47
N LEU A 47 -10.01 10.38 3.78
CA LEU A 47 -9.61 10.09 5.16
C LEU A 47 -9.21 11.36 5.92
N ALA A 48 -8.44 12.26 5.29
CA ALA A 48 -8.08 13.54 5.89
C ALA A 48 -9.33 14.40 6.21
N LYS A 49 -10.31 14.44 5.30
CA LYS A 49 -11.62 15.08 5.56
C LYS A 49 -12.37 14.43 6.71
N LYS A 50 -12.44 13.10 6.73
CA LYS A 50 -13.19 12.33 7.73
C LYS A 50 -12.63 12.51 9.14
N TRP A 51 -11.31 12.46 9.29
CA TRP A 51 -10.66 12.41 10.62
C TRP A 51 -10.25 13.77 11.18
N TYR A 52 -9.90 14.70 10.29
CA TYR A 52 -9.34 15.99 10.68
C TYR A 52 -10.23 17.17 10.26
N HIS A 53 -11.33 16.93 9.55
CA HIS A 53 -12.25 17.97 9.06
C HIS A 53 -11.51 19.10 8.33
N THR A 54 -10.49 18.73 7.54
CA THR A 54 -9.67 19.69 6.81
C THR A 54 -10.51 20.51 5.82
N LYS A 55 -10.15 21.80 5.69
CA LYS A 55 -10.70 22.72 4.69
C LYS A 55 -9.78 22.87 3.47
N ALA A 56 -8.66 22.14 3.45
CA ALA A 56 -7.71 22.19 2.35
C ALA A 56 -8.40 21.78 1.04
N LYS A 57 -8.04 22.42 -0.07
CA LYS A 57 -8.46 21.99 -1.40
C LYS A 57 -7.64 20.75 -1.82
N CYS A 58 -8.30 19.77 -2.41
CA CYS A 58 -7.61 18.63 -3.01
C CYS A 58 -7.03 19.05 -4.36
N LEU A 59 -5.74 18.80 -4.54
CA LEU A 59 -5.09 18.85 -5.85
C LEU A 59 -4.99 17.43 -6.43
N GLN A 60 -4.61 17.34 -7.70
CA GLN A 60 -4.49 16.06 -8.41
C GLN A 60 -3.47 15.13 -7.71
N PRO A 61 -3.79 13.83 -7.53
CA PRO A 61 -2.86 12.89 -6.95
C PRO A 61 -1.58 12.74 -7.78
N PHE A 62 -0.45 12.66 -7.09
CA PHE A 62 0.87 12.74 -7.75
C PHE A 62 1.39 11.40 -8.26
N MET A 63 1.05 10.27 -7.61
CA MET A 63 1.83 9.03 -7.77
C MET A 63 1.11 7.94 -8.57
N TYR A 64 0.15 7.22 -7.99
CA TYR A 64 -0.22 5.91 -8.54
C TYR A 64 -1.15 5.98 -9.77
N VAL A 65 -2.01 6.99 -9.85
CA VAL A 65 -3.01 7.08 -10.94
C VAL A 65 -2.34 7.31 -12.30
N GLN A 66 -1.31 8.17 -12.35
CA GLN A 66 -0.65 8.54 -13.60
C GLN A 66 0.16 7.38 -14.21
N PHE A 67 0.75 6.52 -13.37
CA PHE A 67 1.43 5.31 -13.87
C PHE A 67 0.41 4.26 -14.30
N TYR A 68 -0.64 4.01 -13.51
CA TYR A 68 -1.60 2.94 -13.78
C TYR A 68 -2.32 3.11 -15.13
N GLU A 69 -2.78 4.32 -15.47
CA GLU A 69 -3.45 4.60 -16.76
C GLU A 69 -2.57 4.28 -17.98
N LYS A 70 -1.25 4.50 -17.85
CA LYS A 70 -0.27 4.19 -18.90
C LYS A 70 -0.09 2.68 -19.13
N TYR A 71 -0.37 1.84 -18.14
CA TYR A 71 -0.19 0.39 -18.25
C TYR A 71 -1.47 -0.35 -18.63
N ILE A 72 -2.67 0.12 -18.24
CA ILE A 72 -3.94 -0.53 -18.63
C ILE A 72 -4.16 -0.50 -20.14
N SER A 73 -3.75 0.60 -20.78
CA SER A 73 -3.94 0.81 -22.22
C SER A 73 -2.96 0.01 -23.08
N GLN A 74 -1.97 -0.66 -22.48
CA GLN A 74 -1.01 -1.46 -23.22
C GLN A 74 -1.56 -2.88 -23.41
N PRO A 75 -1.58 -3.40 -24.65
CA PRO A 75 -1.92 -4.80 -24.86
C PRO A 75 -0.94 -5.67 -24.08
N LEU A 76 -1.46 -6.64 -23.32
CA LEU A 76 -0.65 -7.64 -22.65
C LEU A 76 0.18 -8.36 -23.70
N LYS A 77 1.50 -8.17 -23.65
CA LYS A 77 2.43 -8.94 -24.49
C LYS A 77 2.58 -10.31 -23.85
N THR A 78 1.82 -11.29 -24.31
CA THR A 78 2.04 -12.69 -23.97
C THR A 78 3.25 -13.20 -24.74
N GLN A 79 4.29 -13.65 -24.04
CA GLN A 79 5.45 -14.28 -24.66
C GLN A 79 5.46 -15.74 -24.18
N GLY A 80 4.89 -16.62 -25.00
CA GLY A 80 4.68 -18.04 -24.67
C GLY A 80 3.43 -18.31 -23.83
N ASP A 81 3.28 -19.56 -23.42
CA ASP A 81 2.09 -20.07 -22.71
C ASP A 81 2.16 -19.88 -21.19
N ILE A 82 3.30 -19.37 -20.67
CA ILE A 82 3.54 -19.23 -19.23
C ILE A 82 3.35 -17.79 -18.78
N VAL A 83 2.54 -17.59 -17.74
CA VAL A 83 2.30 -16.26 -17.13
C VAL A 83 3.21 -16.06 -15.93
N ASN A 84 4.03 -15.01 -15.95
CA ASN A 84 4.89 -14.64 -14.83
C ASN A 84 4.15 -13.66 -13.91
N ILE A 85 3.92 -14.05 -12.65
CA ILE A 85 3.17 -13.30 -11.65
C ILE A 85 4.12 -12.91 -10.52
N GLN A 86 4.23 -11.62 -10.25
CA GLN A 86 4.88 -11.14 -9.04
C GLN A 86 3.85 -11.00 -7.92
N VAL A 87 4.10 -11.65 -6.78
CA VAL A 87 3.27 -11.56 -5.57
C VAL A 87 4.03 -10.77 -4.51
N GLY A 88 3.43 -9.66 -4.09
CA GLY A 88 4.00 -8.77 -3.10
C GLY A 88 5.20 -7.98 -3.60
N ASN A 89 5.70 -7.10 -2.73
CA ASN A 89 6.84 -6.24 -3.00
C ASN A 89 7.98 -6.39 -1.97
N SER A 90 7.70 -7.03 -0.84
CA SER A 90 8.56 -7.10 0.34
C SER A 90 8.12 -8.24 1.25
N ALA A 91 8.97 -8.65 2.19
CA ALA A 91 8.63 -9.61 3.23
C ALA A 91 7.82 -8.95 4.36
N THR A 92 6.59 -8.56 4.06
CA THR A 92 5.64 -7.96 5.01
C THR A 92 4.36 -8.78 5.04
N ASP A 93 3.78 -8.98 6.22
CA ASP A 93 2.53 -9.72 6.44
C ASP A 93 1.33 -9.12 5.67
N THR A 94 1.28 -7.79 5.54
CA THR A 94 0.25 -7.06 4.79
C THR A 94 0.19 -7.38 3.30
N ASN A 95 1.20 -8.07 2.75
CA ASN A 95 1.19 -8.54 1.37
C ASN A 95 0.43 -9.86 1.20
N HIS A 96 0.00 -10.52 2.29
CA HIS A 96 -0.86 -11.71 2.24
C HIS A 96 -0.36 -12.82 1.29
N HIS A 97 0.95 -13.09 1.31
CA HIS A 97 1.59 -13.95 0.31
C HIS A 97 1.00 -15.36 0.28
N ILE A 98 0.73 -15.96 1.44
CA ILE A 98 0.18 -17.32 1.55
C ILE A 98 -1.20 -17.39 0.88
N ASP A 99 -2.11 -16.49 1.25
CA ASP A 99 -3.45 -16.43 0.66
C ASP A 99 -3.39 -16.28 -0.88
N CYS A 100 -2.47 -15.44 -1.38
CA CYS A 100 -2.25 -15.29 -2.82
C CYS A 100 -1.73 -16.58 -3.45
N PHE A 101 -0.79 -17.28 -2.82
CA PHE A 101 -0.25 -18.53 -3.34
C PHE A 101 -1.31 -19.62 -3.40
N ASP A 102 -2.18 -19.71 -2.40
CA ASP A 102 -3.25 -20.72 -2.34
C ASP A 102 -4.28 -20.51 -3.45
N ILE A 103 -4.62 -19.25 -3.74
CA ILE A 103 -5.49 -18.92 -4.88
C ILE A 103 -4.80 -19.31 -6.19
N LEU A 104 -3.52 -18.95 -6.34
CA LEU A 104 -2.74 -19.16 -7.56
C LEU A 104 -2.38 -20.63 -7.80
N ALA A 105 -2.37 -21.48 -6.77
CA ALA A 105 -2.10 -22.90 -6.89
C ALA A 105 -3.13 -23.65 -7.78
N ASN A 106 -4.30 -23.05 -8.03
CA ASN A 106 -5.33 -23.62 -8.91
C ASN A 106 -5.07 -23.38 -10.40
N PHE A 107 -3.99 -22.68 -10.77
CA PHE A 107 -3.69 -22.35 -12.15
C PHE A 107 -2.44 -23.07 -12.62
N ASP A 108 -2.56 -23.76 -13.75
CA ASP A 108 -1.42 -24.31 -14.48
C ASP A 108 -0.75 -23.22 -15.34
N ASN A 109 0.51 -23.46 -15.73
CA ASN A 109 1.30 -22.57 -16.60
C ASN A 109 1.57 -21.17 -16.02
N ILE A 110 1.83 -21.07 -14.72
CA ILE A 110 2.26 -19.83 -14.08
C ILE A 110 3.62 -19.96 -13.41
N ASN A 111 4.38 -18.87 -13.39
CA ASN A 111 5.56 -18.72 -12.53
C ASN A 111 5.27 -17.65 -11.48
N ILE A 112 5.47 -17.98 -10.20
CA ILE A 112 5.27 -17.03 -9.10
C ILE A 112 6.62 -16.51 -8.61
N TYR A 113 6.76 -15.18 -8.56
CA TYR A 113 7.93 -14.48 -8.03
C TYR A 113 7.55 -13.66 -6.79
N ALA A 114 8.23 -13.86 -5.68
CA ALA A 114 8.03 -13.09 -4.45
C ALA A 114 9.36 -12.44 -4.02
N PRO A 115 9.54 -11.11 -4.21
CA PRO A 115 10.76 -10.41 -3.78
C PRO A 115 10.77 -10.24 -2.26
N LEU A 116 11.43 -11.17 -1.57
CA LEU A 116 11.52 -11.22 -0.10
C LEU A 116 12.83 -10.65 0.44
N SER A 117 13.51 -9.77 -0.30
CA SER A 117 14.87 -9.29 0.01
C SER A 117 14.94 -8.28 1.17
N TYR A 118 13.82 -7.65 1.53
CA TYR A 118 13.72 -6.68 2.62
C TYR A 118 12.37 -6.80 3.33
N GLY A 119 12.29 -6.33 4.57
CA GLY A 119 11.14 -6.50 5.46
C GLY A 119 11.47 -7.39 6.67
N ASP A 120 10.48 -8.12 7.18
CA ASP A 120 10.66 -9.06 8.27
C ASP A 120 11.32 -10.35 7.78
N LYS A 121 12.52 -10.62 8.29
CA LYS A 121 13.31 -11.80 7.89
C LYS A 121 12.66 -13.12 8.31
N LYS A 122 12.02 -13.17 9.48
CA LYS A 122 11.34 -14.40 9.95
C LYS A 122 10.13 -14.71 9.08
N TYR A 123 9.37 -13.68 8.72
CA TYR A 123 8.28 -13.80 7.76
C TYR A 123 8.81 -14.28 6.41
N ALA A 124 9.87 -13.67 5.86
CA ALA A 124 10.51 -14.13 4.62
C ALA A 124 10.88 -15.62 4.67
N ASP A 125 11.48 -16.07 5.77
CA ASP A 125 11.88 -17.45 5.96
C ASP A 125 10.67 -18.40 6.08
N SER A 126 9.56 -17.96 6.69
CA SER A 126 8.31 -18.72 6.72
C SER A 126 7.71 -18.91 5.33
N ILE A 127 7.72 -17.87 4.50
CA ILE A 127 7.22 -17.91 3.12
C ILE A 127 8.08 -18.82 2.25
N LYS A 128 9.40 -18.80 2.42
CA LYS A 128 10.30 -19.73 1.70
C LYS A 128 10.05 -21.19 2.08
N LYS A 129 9.71 -21.47 3.34
CA LYS A 129 9.38 -22.82 3.82
C LYS A 129 8.06 -23.31 3.25
N TYR A 130 7.03 -22.45 3.21
CA TYR A 130 5.72 -22.76 2.66
C TYR A 130 5.78 -23.27 1.21
N ARG A 131 6.69 -22.71 0.39
CA ARG A 131 6.88 -23.14 -0.99
C ARG A 131 7.46 -24.57 -1.12
N ASN A 132 8.19 -25.06 -0.12
CA ASN A 132 8.89 -26.34 -0.18
C ASN A 132 8.09 -27.52 0.43
N SER A 133 6.85 -27.28 0.83
CA SER A 133 5.89 -28.27 1.35
C SER A 133 4.80 -28.53 0.33
#